data_AF-A0A9E0AGR9-F1
#
_entry.id   AF-A0A9E0AGR9-F1
#
_cell.length_a   1.000
_cell.length_b   1.000
_cell.length_c   1.000
_cell.angle_alpha   90.00
_cell.angle_beta   90.00
_cell.angle_gamma   90.00
#
_symmetry.space_group_name_H-M   'P 1'
#
loop_
_entity.id
_entity.type
_entity.pdbx_description
1 polymer ?
#
loop_
_entity_poly.entity_id
_entity_poly.type
_entity_poly.pdbx_seq_one_letter_code
_entity_poly.pdbx_strand_id
1 'polypeptide(L)'
;MKKIKTIVLYNQNVPLHIGAFIEAIEQLEMHFNAASMEHFFESDKELGMAIKRAMAICRNLGFPLEQHFRKRYVSNSDSHTLKIDWQMSKTAYFLTMINGNPDNPLVGRFQWELLKKMV
;
A
#
# COMPACT_ATOMS: atom_id res chain seq x y z
N MET A 1 -6.01 28.50 -0.84
CA MET A 1 -4.74 28.10 -1.49
C MET A 1 -4.99 26.87 -2.35
N LYS A 2 -4.85 26.96 -3.68
CA LYS A 2 -5.02 25.81 -4.60
C LYS A 2 -3.87 24.83 -4.37
N LYS A 3 -4.17 23.58 -3.99
CA LYS A 3 -3.18 22.50 -3.91
C LYS A 3 -2.57 22.31 -5.30
N ILE A 4 -1.26 22.48 -5.41
CA ILE A 4 -0.48 22.10 -6.58
C ILE A 4 -0.76 20.61 -6.81
N LYS A 5 -1.36 20.28 -7.95
CA LYS A 5 -1.42 18.89 -8.42
C LYS A 5 0.01 18.53 -8.78
N THR A 6 0.64 17.65 -8.03
CA THR A 6 1.93 17.07 -8.42
C THR A 6 1.70 16.33 -9.73
N ILE A 7 2.15 16.91 -10.83
CA ILE A 7 2.25 16.22 -12.11
C ILE A 7 3.53 15.41 -12.01
N VAL A 8 3.39 14.09 -11.81
CA VAL A 8 4.53 13.18 -11.93
C VAL A 8 4.85 13.11 -13.42
N LEU A 9 5.96 13.73 -13.82
CA LEU A 9 6.44 13.64 -15.19
C LEU A 9 6.86 12.19 -15.44
N TYR A 10 6.18 11.51 -16.36
CA TYR A 10 6.64 10.23 -16.88
C TYR A 10 8.03 10.44 -17.47
N ASN A 11 9.01 9.63 -17.06
CA ASN A 11 10.40 9.80 -17.48
C ASN A 11 10.48 9.76 -19.02
N GLN A 12 10.71 10.91 -19.63
CA GLN A 12 10.69 11.08 -21.10
C GLN A 12 11.83 10.32 -21.79
N ASN A 13 12.79 9.80 -21.03
CA ASN A 13 13.93 9.04 -21.56
C ASN A 13 13.65 7.55 -21.75
N VAL A 14 12.47 7.05 -21.35
CA VAL A 14 12.07 5.65 -21.53
C VAL A 14 10.98 5.56 -22.60
N PRO A 15 11.18 4.80 -23.69
CA PRO A 15 10.13 4.56 -24.67
C PRO A 15 8.86 4.01 -23.99
N LEU A 16 7.69 4.50 -24.38
CA LEU A 16 6.41 4.20 -23.73
C LEU A 16 6.18 2.69 -23.49
N HIS A 17 6.51 1.86 -24.48
CA HIS A 17 6.34 0.40 -24.40
C HIS A 17 7.28 -0.25 -23.39
N ILE A 18 8.50 0.28 -23.22
CA ILE A 18 9.44 -0.20 -22.19
C ILE A 18 8.95 0.23 -20.81
N GLY A 19 8.47 1.46 -20.67
CA GLY A 19 7.88 1.93 -19.41
C GLY A 19 6.66 1.10 -18.99
N ALA A 20 5.77 0.78 -19.93
CA ALA A 20 4.62 -0.09 -19.69
C ALA A 20 5.04 -1.52 -19.31
N PHE A 21 6.09 -2.05 -19.94
CA PHE A 21 6.63 -3.38 -19.61
C PHE A 21 7.25 -3.41 -18.20
N ILE A 22 8.03 -2.39 -17.83
CA ILE A 22 8.57 -2.23 -16.48
C ILE A 22 7.44 -2.16 -15.45
N GLU A 23 6.43 -1.31 -15.69
CA GLU A 23 5.27 -1.20 -14.79
C GLU A 23 4.54 -2.55 -14.67
N ALA A 24 4.41 -3.31 -15.75
CA ALA A 24 3.81 -4.63 -15.72
C ALA A 24 4.63 -5.64 -14.89
N ILE A 25 5.96 -5.61 -14.98
CA ILE A 25 6.85 -6.43 -14.12
C ILE A 25 6.70 -6.03 -12.66
N GLU A 26 6.72 -4.73 -12.35
CA GLU A 26 6.55 -4.25 -10.97
C GLU A 26 5.18 -4.65 -10.40
N GLN A 27 4.13 -4.65 -11.24
CA GLN A 27 2.81 -5.14 -10.86
C GLN A 27 2.76 -6.63 -10.57
N LEU A 28 3.61 -7.43 -11.22
CA LEU A 28 3.71 -8.85 -10.89
C LEU A 28 4.14 -9.02 -9.44
N GLU A 29 4.94 -8.13 -8.84
CA GLU A 29 5.34 -8.26 -7.43
C GLU A 29 4.27 -7.81 -6.42
N MET A 30 3.19 -7.18 -6.88
CA MET A 30 2.12 -6.66 -6.04
C MET A 30 0.98 -7.67 -5.85
N HIS A 31 1.26 -8.80 -5.21
CA HIS A 31 0.28 -9.87 -5.02
C HIS A 31 -0.71 -9.65 -3.87
N PHE A 32 -0.44 -8.69 -2.99
CA PHE A 32 -1.22 -8.50 -1.78
C PHE A 32 -2.27 -7.41 -1.98
N ASN A 33 -3.42 -7.55 -1.33
CA ASN A 33 -4.46 -6.52 -1.32
C ASN A 33 -4.87 -6.15 0.11
N ALA A 34 -5.37 -4.93 0.31
CA ALA A 34 -5.77 -4.44 1.62
C ALA A 34 -6.96 -5.23 2.18
N ALA A 35 -7.87 -5.67 1.30
CA ALA A 35 -8.99 -6.54 1.66
C ALA A 35 -8.55 -7.80 2.42
N SER A 36 -7.42 -8.41 2.04
CA SER A 36 -6.86 -9.60 2.75
C SER A 36 -6.39 -9.32 4.18
N MET A 37 -6.34 -8.04 4.59
CA MET A 37 -5.93 -7.60 5.93
C MET A 37 -7.11 -7.06 6.74
N GLU A 38 -8.35 -7.09 6.22
CA GLU A 38 -9.51 -6.48 6.89
C GLU A 38 -9.73 -7.09 8.29
N HIS A 39 -9.42 -8.36 8.51
CA HIS A 39 -9.51 -8.99 9.84
C HIS A 39 -8.37 -8.64 10.80
N PHE A 40 -7.28 -8.03 10.31
CA PHE A 40 -6.16 -7.61 11.14
C PHE A 40 -6.41 -6.25 11.79
N PHE A 41 -7.30 -5.43 11.21
CA PHE A 41 -7.64 -4.09 11.67
C PHE A 41 -9.10 -4.04 12.12
N GLU A 42 -9.43 -3.17 13.06
CA GLU A 42 -10.79 -3.05 13.61
C GLU A 42 -11.74 -2.33 12.66
N SER A 43 -11.20 -1.56 11.71
CA SER A 43 -12.02 -0.82 10.73
C SER A 43 -11.24 -0.45 9.47
N ASP A 44 -11.97 -0.18 8.38
CA ASP A 44 -11.44 0.42 7.14
C ASP A 44 -10.68 1.74 7.42
N LYS A 45 -11.12 2.50 8.42
CA LYS A 45 -10.47 3.75 8.83
C LYS A 45 -9.08 3.47 9.42
N GLU A 46 -8.96 2.46 10.28
CA GLU A 46 -7.69 2.05 10.88
C GLU A 46 -6.71 1.53 9.81
N LEU A 47 -7.17 0.62 8.95
CA LEU A 47 -6.41 0.13 7.80
C LEU A 47 -5.92 1.29 6.91
N GLY A 48 -6.82 2.23 6.58
CA GLY A 48 -6.47 3.42 5.81
C GLY A 48 -5.42 4.31 6.49
N MET A 49 -5.41 4.40 7.83
CA MET A 49 -4.36 5.10 8.57
C MET A 49 -3.04 4.34 8.54
N ALA A 50 -3.06 3.02 8.70
CA ALA A 50 -1.87 2.16 8.64
C ALA A 50 -1.19 2.26 7.26
N ILE A 51 -1.96 2.21 6.17
CA ILE A 51 -1.47 2.40 4.80
C ILE A 51 -0.82 3.77 4.64
N LYS A 52 -1.45 4.85 5.15
CA LYS A 52 -0.87 6.20 5.08
C LYS A 52 0.46 6.31 5.81
N ARG A 53 0.60 5.66 6.98
CA ARG A 53 1.86 5.61 7.73
C ARG A 53 2.93 4.84 6.96
N ALA A 54 2.58 3.68 6.39
CA ALA A 54 3.48 2.90 5.56
C ALA A 54 3.96 3.68 4.32
N MET A 55 3.07 4.40 3.63
CA MET A 55 3.45 5.30 2.52
C MET A 55 4.37 6.44 2.99
N ALA A 56 4.15 7.00 4.18
CA ALA A 56 5.02 8.04 4.72
C ALA A 56 6.44 7.51 4.98
N ILE A 57 6.56 6.28 5.50
CA ILE A 57 7.86 5.61 5.69
C ILE A 57 8.56 5.40 4.35
N CYS A 58 7.87 4.83 3.35
CA CYS A 58 8.45 4.65 2.01
C CYS A 58 8.95 5.98 1.42
N ARG A 59 8.15 7.06 1.49
CA ARG A 59 8.59 8.39 1.03
C ARG A 59 9.84 8.89 1.76
N ASN A 60 9.88 8.74 3.07
CA ASN A 60 11.01 9.21 3.88
C ASN A 60 12.29 8.41 3.61
N LEU A 61 12.17 7.14 3.22
CA LEU A 61 13.30 6.27 2.85
C LEU A 61 13.68 6.38 1.36
N GLY A 62 12.96 7.19 0.57
CA GLY A 62 13.20 7.33 -0.86
C GLY A 62 12.69 6.17 -1.72
N PHE A 63 11.80 5.32 -1.18
CA PHE A 63 11.18 4.25 -1.96
C PHE A 63 10.03 4.80 -2.83
N PRO A 64 10.03 4.53 -4.16
CA PRO A 64 8.94 4.94 -5.04
C PRO A 64 7.62 4.31 -4.62
N LEU A 65 6.58 5.13 -4.39
CA LEU A 65 5.31 4.59 -3.91
C LEU A 65 4.60 3.77 -4.97
N GLU A 66 4.79 4.09 -6.23
CA GLU A 66 4.16 3.47 -7.39
C GLU A 66 4.56 1.99 -7.53
N GLN A 67 5.76 1.63 -7.06
CA GLN A 67 6.27 0.26 -7.01
C GLN A 67 5.70 -0.55 -5.84
N HIS A 68 5.09 0.13 -4.85
CA HIS A 68 4.74 -0.48 -3.57
C HIS A 68 3.25 -0.43 -3.26
N PHE A 69 2.54 0.60 -3.72
CA PHE A 69 1.13 0.85 -3.46
C PHE A 69 0.42 1.30 -4.73
N ARG A 70 -0.57 0.51 -5.15
CA ARG A 70 -1.42 0.83 -6.31
C ARG A 70 -2.88 0.79 -5.92
N LYS A 71 -3.66 1.77 -6.36
CA LYS A 71 -5.11 1.76 -6.15
C LYS A 71 -5.76 0.74 -7.06
N ARG A 72 -6.67 -0.04 -6.52
CA ARG A 72 -7.60 -0.90 -7.26
C ARG A 72 -9.02 -0.43 -6.98
N TYR A 73 -9.86 -0.41 -8.00
CA TYR A 73 -11.28 -0.11 -7.84
C TYR A 73 -12.05 -1.41 -7.93
N VAL A 74 -12.82 -1.72 -6.88
CA VAL A 74 -13.60 -2.95 -6.77
C VAL A 74 -15.07 -2.58 -6.90
N SER A 75 -15.71 -3.03 -7.98
CA SER A 75 -17.14 -2.86 -8.19
C SER A 75 -17.90 -4.00 -7.54
N ASN A 76 -18.94 -3.68 -6.78
CA ASN A 76 -19.91 -4.64 -6.28
C ASN A 76 -21.20 -4.48 -7.09
N SER A 77 -21.55 -5.49 -7.88
CA SER A 77 -22.72 -5.49 -8.77
C SER A 77 -24.03 -5.41 -8.00
N ASP A 78 -24.11 -6.08 -6.85
CA ASP A 78 -25.35 -6.29 -6.12
C ASP A 78 -25.78 -5.03 -5.36
N SER A 79 -24.79 -4.30 -4.83
CA SER A 79 -24.99 -3.03 -4.14
C SER A 79 -24.85 -1.81 -5.05
N HIS A 80 -24.47 -2.00 -6.31
CA HIS A 80 -24.11 -0.93 -7.26
C HIS A 80 -23.09 0.08 -6.68
N THR A 81 -22.10 -0.42 -5.92
CA THR A 81 -21.08 0.42 -5.28
C THR A 81 -19.69 0.20 -5.88
N LEU A 82 -18.84 1.22 -5.74
CA LEU A 82 -17.42 1.16 -6.09
C LEU A 82 -16.59 1.44 -4.84
N LYS A 83 -15.84 0.45 -4.35
CA LYS A 83 -14.88 0.61 -3.24
C LYS A 83 -13.48 0.81 -3.80
N ILE A 84 -12.69 1.67 -3.15
CA ILE A 84 -11.25 1.74 -3.40
C ILE A 84 -10.56 0.74 -2.48
N ASP A 85 -9.73 -0.10 -3.06
CA ASP A 85 -8.83 -1.03 -2.40
C ASP A 85 -7.38 -0.69 -2.80
N TRP A 86 -6.42 -1.28 -2.10
CA TRP A 86 -4.99 -1.11 -2.39
C TRP A 86 -4.36 -2.45 -2.72
N GLN A 87 -3.69 -2.50 -3.86
CA GLN A 87 -2.76 -3.56 -4.22
C GLN A 87 -1.36 -3.16 -3.74
N MET A 88 -0.62 -4.10 -3.18
CA MET A 88 0.62 -3.84 -2.46
C MET A 88 1.70 -4.85 -2.81
N SER A 89 2.93 -4.36 -2.91
CA SER A 89 4.13 -5.21 -2.80
C SER A 89 4.19 -5.87 -1.42
N LYS A 90 4.99 -6.94 -1.29
CA LYS A 90 5.24 -7.60 0.00
C LYS A 90 5.73 -6.62 1.08
N THR A 91 6.63 -5.69 0.71
CA THR A 91 7.16 -4.66 1.62
C THR A 91 6.06 -3.72 2.10
N ALA A 92 5.24 -3.19 1.19
CA ALA A 92 4.12 -2.32 1.55
C ALA A 92 3.09 -3.01 2.45
N TYR A 93 2.79 -4.29 2.17
CA TYR A 93 1.89 -5.11 2.94
C TYR A 93 2.37 -5.23 4.40
N PHE A 94 3.61 -5.65 4.62
CA PHE A 94 4.14 -5.80 5.98
C PHE A 94 4.36 -4.46 6.68
N LEU A 95 4.83 -3.42 5.98
CA LEU A 95 4.90 -2.08 6.55
C LEU A 95 3.52 -1.59 7.02
N THR A 96 2.46 -1.90 6.28
CA THR A 96 1.09 -1.57 6.68
C THR A 96 0.71 -2.29 7.98
N MET A 97 0.96 -3.60 8.09
CA MET A 97 0.71 -4.37 9.32
C MET A 97 1.47 -3.84 10.54
N ILE A 98 2.77 -3.59 10.38
CA ILE A 98 3.64 -3.12 11.47
C ILE A 98 3.21 -1.74 11.96
N ASN A 99 2.67 -0.90 11.06
CA ASN A 99 2.33 0.49 11.36
C ASN A 99 0.83 0.69 11.66
N GLY A 100 0.12 -0.36 12.08
CA GLY A 100 -1.23 -0.28 12.63
C GLY A 100 -1.32 0.48 13.97
N ASN A 101 -2.50 0.63 14.55
CA ASN A 101 -2.62 1.20 15.89
C ASN A 101 -1.97 0.25 16.91
N PRO A 102 -1.00 0.68 17.75
CA PRO A 102 -0.42 -0.19 18.77
C PRO A 102 -1.45 -0.68 19.81
N ASP A 103 -2.58 0.01 19.99
CA ASP A 103 -3.67 -0.46 20.87
C ASP A 103 -4.38 -1.70 20.31
N ASN A 104 -4.25 -1.98 19.01
CA ASN A 104 -4.72 -3.21 18.40
C ASN A 104 -3.78 -4.37 18.78
N PRO A 105 -4.27 -5.39 19.51
CA PRO A 105 -3.42 -6.46 20.02
C PRO A 105 -2.76 -7.31 18.91
N LEU A 106 -3.36 -7.37 17.71
CA LEU A 106 -2.76 -8.08 16.58
C LEU A 106 -1.53 -7.32 16.05
N VAL A 107 -1.58 -5.99 16.02
CA VAL A 107 -0.45 -5.14 15.64
C VAL A 107 0.69 -5.32 16.64
N GLY A 108 0.40 -5.19 17.95
CA GLY A 108 1.41 -5.37 19.00
C GLY A 108 2.03 -6.76 18.98
N ARG A 109 1.21 -7.81 18.81
CA ARG A 109 1.71 -9.18 18.68
C ARG A 109 2.60 -9.36 17.45
N PHE A 110 2.22 -8.79 16.31
CA PHE A 110 3.01 -8.86 15.08
C PHE A 110 4.37 -8.17 15.24
N GLN A 111 4.38 -6.96 15.83
CA GLN A 111 5.60 -6.23 16.14
C GLN A 111 6.51 -7.02 17.09
N TRP A 112 5.96 -7.64 18.13
CA TRP A 112 6.72 -8.45 19.08
C TRP A 112 7.34 -9.69 18.44
N GLU A 113 6.58 -10.42 17.63
CA GLU A 113 7.10 -11.61 16.93
C GLU A 113 8.20 -11.24 15.92
N LEU A 114 8.14 -10.08 15.29
CA LEU A 114 9.24 -9.57 14.47
C LEU A 114 10.47 -9.23 15.31
N LEU A 115 10.29 -8.52 16.42
CA LEU A 115 11.40 -8.15 17.30
C LEU A 115 12.15 -9.39 17.80
N LYS A 116 11.43 -10.44 18.21
CA LYS A 116 11.98 -11.74 18.62
C LYS A 116 12.83 -12.46 17.57
N LYS A 117 12.77 -12.06 16.30
CA LYS A 117 13.64 -12.61 15.24
C LYS A 117 14.91 -11.80 15.04
N MET A 118 14.97 -10.59 15.62
CA MET A 118 16.08 -9.67 15.51
C MET A 118 16.96 -9.64 16.77
N VAL A 119 16.39 -10.01 17.92
CA VAL A 119 17.08 -10.19 19.21
C VAL A 119 17.22 -11.67 19.52
#